data_AF-A0A916H173-F1
#
_entry.id   AF-A0A916H173-F1
#
_cell.length_a   1.000
_cell.length_b   1.000
_cell.length_c   1.000
_cell.angle_alpha   90.00
_cell.angle_beta   90.00
_cell.angle_gamma   90.00
#
_symmetry.space_group_name_H-M   'P 1'
#
loop_
_entity.id
_entity.type
_entity.pdbx_description
1 polymer ?
#
loop_
_entity_poly.entity_id
_entity_poly.type
_entity_poly.pdbx_seq_one_letter_code
_entity_poly.pdbx_strand_id
1 'polypeptide(L)'
;MRKSYWCYIPITIIILLGFTFGGYLSFGTVYLNVLPCVDDYYGRTILALFGIGMLGASTYCAKAWAIDIDEVVYREPKYLPHIFDFVGYLTLILGGGITGVILYFLVKTGISISITSSGTVNLTKEASVLIAYMGGLFHFRVQEQLGKVIDKIFKNSPSHGGG
;
A
#
# COMPACT_ATOMS: atom_id res chain seq x y z
N MET A 1 30.83 -16.71 -11.19
CA MET A 1 29.46 -16.57 -11.75
C MET A 1 29.33 -15.18 -12.36
N ARG A 2 28.89 -15.05 -13.62
CA ARG A 2 28.67 -13.75 -14.27
C ARG A 2 27.57 -13.01 -13.48
N LYS A 3 27.90 -11.85 -12.89
CA LYS A 3 26.91 -10.99 -12.23
C LYS A 3 25.88 -10.57 -13.30
N SER A 4 24.67 -11.13 -13.24
CA SER A 4 23.62 -10.84 -14.22
C SER A 4 22.77 -9.69 -13.70
N TYR A 5 23.13 -8.47 -14.09
CA TYR A 5 22.40 -7.23 -13.76
C TYR A 5 21.03 -7.15 -14.47
N TRP A 6 20.73 -8.09 -15.36
CA TRP A 6 19.48 -8.14 -16.13
C TRP A 6 18.23 -8.32 -15.25
N CYS A 7 18.37 -8.87 -14.04
CA CYS A 7 17.25 -9.02 -13.09
C CYS A 7 16.70 -7.69 -12.56
N TYR A 8 17.44 -6.58 -12.68
CA TYR A 8 16.97 -5.26 -12.23
C TYR A 8 15.96 -4.62 -13.18
N ILE A 9 16.04 -4.92 -14.48
CA ILE A 9 15.15 -4.39 -15.52
C ILE A 9 13.67 -4.68 -15.21
N PRO A 10 13.24 -5.93 -14.95
CA PRO A 10 11.84 -6.21 -14.63
C PRO A 10 11.38 -5.53 -13.33
N ILE A 11 12.27 -5.37 -12.34
CA ILE A 11 11.94 -4.68 -11.08
C ILE A 11 11.66 -3.20 -11.35
N THR A 12 12.51 -2.53 -12.12
CA THR A 12 12.31 -1.13 -12.52
C THR A 12 10.99 -0.94 -13.28
N ILE A 13 10.68 -1.85 -14.21
CA ILE A 13 9.41 -1.84 -14.96
C ILE A 13 8.23 -1.92 -13.99
N ILE A 14 8.25 -2.81 -13.01
CA ILE A 14 7.15 -2.96 -12.04
C ILE A 14 6.99 -1.72 -11.16
N ILE A 15 8.09 -1.11 -10.71
CA ILE A 15 8.02 0.13 -9.92
C ILE A 15 7.42 1.27 -10.76
N LEU A 16 7.83 1.40 -12.02
CA LEU A 16 7.24 2.38 -12.96
C LEU A 16 5.76 2.10 -13.24
N LEU A 17 5.38 0.83 -13.38
CA LEU A 17 3.98 0.41 -13.50
C LEU A 17 3.19 0.76 -12.23
N GLY A 18 3.78 0.60 -11.06
CA GLY A 18 3.19 1.02 -9.78
C GLY A 18 2.90 2.52 -9.73
N PHE A 19 3.87 3.36 -10.15
CA PHE A 19 3.67 4.81 -10.23
C PHE A 19 2.62 5.21 -11.26
N THR A 20 2.69 4.64 -12.46
CA THR A 20 1.76 4.98 -13.55
C THR A 20 0.35 4.52 -13.23
N PHE A 21 0.16 3.27 -12.78
CA PHE A 21 -1.15 2.75 -12.42
C PHE A 21 -1.72 3.41 -11.16
N GLY A 22 -0.89 3.62 -10.12
CA GLY A 22 -1.30 4.34 -8.91
C GLY A 22 -1.69 5.79 -9.18
N GLY A 23 -0.94 6.48 -10.06
CA GLY A 23 -1.25 7.83 -10.52
C GLY A 23 -2.52 7.87 -11.38
N TYR A 24 -2.66 6.92 -12.30
CA TYR A 24 -3.85 6.80 -13.14
C TYR A 24 -5.11 6.53 -12.32
N LEU A 25 -5.05 5.65 -11.34
CA LEU A 25 -6.17 5.39 -10.45
C LEU A 25 -6.48 6.56 -9.52
N SER A 26 -5.47 7.27 -9.02
CA SER A 26 -5.71 8.40 -8.09
C SER A 26 -6.16 9.68 -8.78
N PHE A 27 -5.49 10.08 -9.86
CA PHE A 27 -5.81 11.32 -10.59
C PHE A 27 -6.83 11.08 -11.71
N GLY A 28 -6.76 9.95 -12.40
CA GLY A 28 -7.66 9.64 -13.51
C GLY A 28 -9.11 9.44 -13.07
N THR A 29 -9.34 8.80 -11.93
CA THR A 29 -10.70 8.62 -11.39
C THR A 29 -11.29 9.92 -10.84
N VAL A 30 -10.47 10.78 -10.23
CA VAL A 30 -10.92 12.01 -9.57
C VAL A 30 -11.10 13.16 -10.55
N TYR A 31 -10.19 13.34 -11.51
CA TYR A 31 -10.16 14.53 -12.38
C TYR A 31 -10.56 14.26 -13.83
N LEU A 32 -10.34 13.04 -14.32
CA LEU A 32 -10.49 12.73 -15.75
C LEU A 32 -11.66 11.78 -16.06
N ASN A 33 -12.43 11.34 -15.04
CA ASN A 33 -13.56 10.41 -15.18
C ASN A 33 -13.22 9.15 -16.00
N VAL A 34 -11.99 8.63 -15.86
CA VAL A 34 -11.47 7.60 -16.77
C VAL A 34 -12.15 6.23 -16.58
N LEU A 35 -12.93 6.05 -15.52
CA LEU A 35 -13.76 4.89 -15.27
C LEU A 35 -15.22 5.32 -15.08
N PRO A 36 -15.94 5.64 -16.18
CA PRO A 36 -17.34 6.07 -16.10
C PRO A 36 -18.26 4.94 -15.62
N CYS A 37 -17.83 3.67 -15.69
CA CYS A 37 -18.58 2.54 -15.17
C CYS A 37 -18.71 2.54 -13.63
N VAL A 38 -17.89 3.30 -12.92
CA VAL A 38 -18.01 3.49 -11.47
C VAL A 38 -18.71 4.83 -11.24
N ASP A 39 -20.04 4.83 -11.23
CA ASP A 39 -20.82 6.06 -11.00
C ASP A 39 -20.94 6.45 -9.52
N ASP A 40 -20.67 5.50 -8.61
CA ASP A 40 -20.77 5.75 -7.18
C ASP A 40 -19.56 6.53 -6.64
N TYR A 41 -19.85 7.60 -5.90
CA TYR A 41 -18.86 8.47 -5.25
C TYR A 41 -17.95 7.68 -4.29
N TYR A 42 -18.49 6.68 -3.58
CA TYR A 42 -17.71 5.86 -2.66
C TYR A 42 -16.74 4.96 -3.42
N GLY A 43 -17.18 4.31 -4.50
CA GLY A 43 -16.34 3.49 -5.35
C GLY A 43 -15.16 4.28 -5.93
N ARG A 44 -15.41 5.48 -6.43
CA ARG A 44 -14.34 6.38 -6.93
C ARG A 44 -13.36 6.78 -5.82
N THR A 45 -13.87 7.08 -4.64
CA THR A 45 -13.03 7.47 -3.49
C THR A 45 -12.13 6.31 -3.05
N ILE A 46 -12.65 5.08 -2.95
CA ILE A 46 -11.86 3.90 -2.61
C ILE A 46 -10.78 3.65 -3.65
N LEU A 47 -11.13 3.75 -4.94
CA LEU A 47 -10.19 3.53 -6.03
C LEU A 47 -9.09 4.58 -6.06
N ALA A 48 -9.43 5.84 -5.76
CA ALA A 48 -8.45 6.91 -5.61
C ALA A 48 -7.51 6.66 -4.42
N LEU A 49 -8.05 6.29 -3.26
CA LEU A 49 -7.25 5.96 -2.06
C LEU A 49 -6.36 4.74 -2.29
N PHE A 50 -6.85 3.73 -3.02
CA PHE A 50 -6.07 2.57 -3.43
C PHE A 50 -4.89 2.99 -4.32
N GLY A 51 -5.14 3.84 -5.33
CA GLY A 51 -4.09 4.39 -6.19
C GLY A 51 -3.04 5.19 -5.41
N ILE A 52 -3.48 6.04 -4.46
CA ILE A 52 -2.57 6.77 -3.57
C ILE A 52 -1.74 5.82 -2.68
N GLY A 53 -2.35 4.74 -2.16
CA GLY A 53 -1.63 3.71 -1.41
C GLY A 53 -0.58 2.99 -2.27
N MET A 54 -0.90 2.68 -3.54
CA MET A 54 0.06 2.12 -4.48
C MET A 54 1.22 3.08 -4.76
N LEU A 55 0.97 4.39 -4.86
CA LEU A 55 2.02 5.40 -4.99
C LEU A 55 2.95 5.39 -3.77
N GLY A 56 2.41 5.32 -2.55
CA GLY A 56 3.19 5.22 -1.32
C GLY A 56 4.11 4.00 -1.30
N ALA A 57 3.58 2.83 -1.65
CA ALA A 57 4.37 1.60 -1.74
C ALA A 57 5.39 1.64 -2.88
N SER A 58 5.06 2.23 -4.03
CA SER A 58 5.98 2.42 -5.15
C SER A 58 7.17 3.32 -4.76
N THR A 59 6.94 4.38 -3.99
CA THR A 59 8.01 5.22 -3.43
C THR A 59 8.91 4.43 -2.47
N TYR A 60 8.32 3.60 -1.60
CA TYR A 60 9.10 2.73 -0.72
C TYR A 60 9.98 1.76 -1.53
N CYS A 61 9.39 1.08 -2.52
CA CYS A 61 10.09 0.17 -3.42
C CYS A 61 11.20 0.86 -4.21
N ALA A 62 10.95 2.07 -4.73
CA ALA A 62 11.94 2.85 -5.46
C ALA A 62 13.14 3.21 -4.57
N LYS A 63 12.88 3.58 -3.31
CA LYS A 63 13.94 3.85 -2.33
C LYS A 63 14.75 2.58 -2.03
N ALA A 64 14.09 1.45 -1.76
CA ALA A 64 14.77 0.18 -1.48
C ALA A 64 15.63 -0.26 -2.66
N TRP A 65 15.08 -0.21 -3.87
CA TRP A 65 15.79 -0.52 -5.11
C TRP A 65 17.00 0.39 -5.35
N ALA A 66 16.88 1.69 -5.07
CA ALA A 66 18.01 2.62 -5.21
C ALA A 66 19.16 2.29 -4.24
N ILE A 67 18.85 1.90 -3.02
CA ILE A 67 19.84 1.46 -2.02
C ILE A 67 20.51 0.16 -2.48
N ASP A 68 19.74 -0.81 -2.98
CA ASP A 68 20.27 -2.08 -3.47
C ASP A 68 21.22 -1.86 -4.66
N ILE A 69 20.90 -0.96 -5.59
CA ILE A 69 21.79 -0.63 -6.71
C ILE A 69 23.07 0.05 -6.25
N ASP A 70 22.98 1.00 -5.33
CA ASP A 70 24.16 1.67 -4.77
C ASP A 70 25.11 0.65 -4.13
N GLU A 71 24.57 -0.31 -3.37
CA GLU A 71 25.34 -1.38 -2.78
C GLU A 71 25.97 -2.31 -3.82
N VAL A 72 25.29 -2.59 -4.93
CA VAL A 72 25.81 -3.47 -5.98
C VAL A 72 26.87 -2.81 -6.86
N VAL A 73 26.79 -1.49 -7.05
CA VAL A 73 27.73 -0.71 -7.87
C VAL A 73 28.99 -0.34 -7.08
N TYR A 74 28.84 0.11 -5.84
CA TYR A 74 29.95 0.64 -5.04
C TYR A 74 30.47 -0.32 -3.96
N ARG A 75 29.71 -1.35 -3.61
CA ARG A 75 30.11 -2.35 -2.60
C ARG A 75 30.10 -3.74 -3.24
N GLU A 76 30.80 -4.70 -2.66
CA GLU A 76 30.69 -6.08 -3.11
C GLU A 76 29.37 -6.66 -2.56
N PRO A 77 28.35 -6.87 -3.41
CA PRO A 77 27.04 -7.25 -2.91
C PRO A 77 27.08 -8.66 -2.33
N LYS A 78 26.47 -8.83 -1.16
CA LYS A 78 26.36 -10.13 -0.49
C LYS A 78 25.35 -11.04 -1.19
N TYR A 79 24.34 -10.47 -1.84
CA TYR A 79 23.29 -11.16 -2.59
C TYR A 79 22.93 -10.36 -3.86
N LEU A 80 22.60 -11.05 -4.95
CA LEU A 80 22.09 -10.46 -6.19
C LEU A 80 20.58 -10.77 -6.28
N PRO A 81 19.75 -9.85 -6.80
CA PRO A 81 18.32 -10.08 -6.91
C PRO A 81 18.03 -11.23 -7.87
N HIS A 82 17.09 -12.07 -7.45
CA HIS A 82 16.62 -13.19 -8.24
C HIS A 82 15.51 -12.73 -9.18
N ILE A 83 15.29 -13.48 -10.26
CA ILE A 83 14.18 -13.21 -11.17
C ILE A 83 12.80 -13.32 -10.50
N PHE A 84 12.66 -13.82 -9.27
CA PHE A 84 11.36 -13.86 -8.60
C PHE A 84 11.09 -12.63 -7.74
N ASP A 85 12.09 -11.77 -7.53
CA ASP A 85 11.94 -10.58 -6.68
C ASP A 85 10.92 -9.59 -7.27
N PHE A 86 10.77 -9.58 -8.60
CA PHE A 86 9.75 -8.76 -9.28
C PHE A 86 8.34 -9.08 -8.77
N VAL A 87 8.04 -10.35 -8.44
CA VAL A 87 6.74 -10.75 -7.89
C VAL A 87 6.55 -10.15 -6.49
N GLY A 88 7.62 -10.14 -5.69
CA GLY A 88 7.62 -9.51 -4.37
C GLY A 88 7.37 -8.01 -4.44
N TYR A 89 7.99 -7.31 -5.39
CA TYR A 89 7.73 -5.89 -5.62
C TYR A 89 6.28 -5.64 -6.09
N LEU A 90 5.74 -6.50 -6.97
CA LEU A 90 4.36 -6.41 -7.44
C LEU A 90 3.35 -6.59 -6.29
N THR A 91 3.53 -7.62 -5.47
CA THR A 91 2.64 -7.89 -4.33
C THR A 91 2.71 -6.80 -3.28
N LEU A 92 3.89 -6.22 -3.05
CA LEU A 92 4.09 -5.10 -2.12
C LEU A 92 3.36 -3.84 -2.62
N ILE A 93 3.46 -3.52 -3.90
CA ILE A 93 2.77 -2.35 -4.49
C ILE A 93 1.25 -2.53 -4.40
N LEU A 94 0.71 -3.69 -4.80
CA LEU A 94 -0.72 -3.98 -4.71
C LEU A 94 -1.19 -4.01 -3.26
N GLY A 95 -0.44 -4.66 -2.38
CA GLY A 95 -0.69 -4.73 -0.94
C GLY A 95 -0.68 -3.35 -0.29
N GLY A 96 0.21 -2.46 -0.73
CA GLY A 96 0.28 -1.06 -0.32
C GLY A 96 -0.98 -0.27 -0.64
N GLY A 97 -1.59 -0.53 -1.81
CA GLY A 97 -2.91 0.01 -2.15
C GLY A 97 -3.98 -0.45 -1.16
N ILE A 98 -4.01 -1.75 -0.85
CA ILE A 98 -4.98 -2.33 0.10
C ILE A 98 -4.77 -1.74 1.50
N THR A 99 -3.53 -1.69 2.00
CA THR A 99 -3.24 -1.15 3.34
C THR A 99 -3.51 0.34 3.44
N GLY A 100 -3.31 1.11 2.37
CA GLY A 100 -3.71 2.52 2.30
C GLY A 100 -5.21 2.71 2.53
N VAL A 101 -6.04 1.91 1.86
CA VAL A 101 -7.50 1.93 2.03
C VAL A 101 -7.90 1.50 3.44
N ILE A 102 -7.35 0.39 3.94
CA ILE A 102 -7.65 -0.12 5.29
C ILE A 102 -7.28 0.92 6.35
N LEU A 103 -6.09 1.52 6.26
CA LEU A 103 -5.63 2.50 7.24
C LEU A 103 -6.54 3.74 7.26
N TYR A 104 -6.99 4.21 6.09
CA TYR A 104 -7.97 5.29 6.01
C TYR A 104 -9.27 4.95 6.77
N PHE A 105 -9.83 3.76 6.57
CA PHE A 105 -11.05 3.36 7.27
C PHE A 105 -10.84 3.18 8.77
N LEU A 106 -9.69 2.66 9.20
CA LEU A 106 -9.34 2.55 10.61
C LEU A 106 -9.25 3.91 11.28
N VAL A 107 -8.57 4.88 10.66
CA VAL A 107 -8.46 6.25 11.19
C VAL A 107 -9.83 6.92 11.22
N LYS A 108 -10.62 6.82 10.15
CA LYS A 108 -11.98 7.37 10.10
C LYS A 108 -12.87 6.81 11.21
N THR A 109 -12.81 5.49 11.43
CA THR A 109 -13.59 4.80 12.46
C THR A 109 -13.10 5.19 13.85
N GLY A 110 -11.78 5.21 14.07
CA GLY A 110 -11.18 5.59 15.34
C GLY A 110 -11.52 7.02 15.77
N ILE A 111 -11.50 7.98 14.82
CA ILE A 111 -11.93 9.36 15.10
C ILE A 111 -13.42 9.40 15.41
N SER A 112 -14.25 8.66 14.66
CA SER A 112 -15.70 8.61 14.89
C SER A 112 -16.07 8.01 16.26
N ILE A 113 -15.27 7.07 16.77
CA ILE A 113 -15.44 6.51 18.12
C ILE A 113 -14.94 7.50 19.19
N SER A 114 -13.84 8.21 18.92
CA SER A 114 -13.22 9.12 19.89
C SER A 114 -14.01 10.41 20.11
N ILE A 115 -14.68 10.86 19.05
CA ILE A 115 -15.58 12.00 19.12
C ILE A 115 -16.95 11.41 19.45
N THR A 116 -17.42 11.59 20.69
CA THR A 116 -18.75 11.15 21.19
C THR A 116 -19.91 11.89 20.51
N SER A 117 -19.77 12.27 19.24
CA SER A 117 -20.82 12.82 18.40
C SER A 117 -21.33 11.72 17.49
N SER A 118 -22.64 11.52 17.47
CA SER A 118 -23.36 10.65 16.52
C SER A 118 -23.29 11.11 15.06
N GLY A 119 -22.46 12.12 14.74
CA GLY A 119 -22.26 12.64 13.40
C GLY A 119 -21.16 11.89 12.64
N THR A 120 -21.37 11.72 11.33
CA THR A 120 -20.38 11.14 10.43
C THR A 120 -19.17 12.07 10.33
N VAL A 121 -18.01 11.66 10.86
CA VAL A 121 -16.79 12.45 10.72
C VAL A 121 -16.25 12.30 9.30
N ASN A 122 -16.29 13.39 8.55
CA ASN A 122 -15.68 13.47 7.23
C ASN A 122 -14.26 14.02 7.35
N LEU A 123 -13.29 13.17 7.05
CA LEU A 123 -11.90 13.58 6.88
C LEU A 123 -11.78 14.53 5.69
N THR A 124 -10.90 15.53 5.78
CA THR A 124 -10.58 16.36 4.62
C THR A 124 -9.90 15.51 3.54
N LYS A 125 -9.98 15.96 2.28
CA LYS A 125 -9.41 15.23 1.14
C LYS A 125 -7.90 15.06 1.31
N GLU A 126 -7.22 16.10 1.79
CA GLU A 126 -5.79 16.15 2.02
C GLU A 126 -5.36 15.14 3.10
N ALA A 127 -6.11 15.08 4.21
CA ALA A 127 -5.86 14.11 5.27
C ALA A 127 -6.07 12.67 4.77
N SER A 128 -7.11 12.44 3.97
CA SER A 128 -7.42 11.12 3.40
C SER A 128 -6.30 10.63 2.47
N VAL A 129 -5.81 11.50 1.60
CA VAL A 129 -4.67 11.22 0.71
C VAL A 129 -3.40 10.93 1.53
N LEU A 130 -3.10 11.75 2.54
CA LEU A 130 -1.92 11.55 3.37
C LEU A 130 -1.96 10.22 4.13
N ILE A 131 -3.11 9.88 4.73
CA ILE A 131 -3.28 8.61 5.45
C ILE A 131 -3.13 7.42 4.50
N ALA A 132 -3.77 7.45 3.33
CA ALA A 132 -3.66 6.37 2.36
C ALA A 132 -2.22 6.20 1.85
N TYR A 133 -1.53 7.31 1.57
CA TYR A 133 -0.15 7.31 1.13
C TYR A 133 0.78 6.71 2.20
N MET A 134 0.60 7.13 3.46
CA MET A 134 1.35 6.60 4.59
C MET A 134 1.06 5.11 4.82
N GLY A 135 -0.18 4.68 4.63
CA GLY A 135 -0.55 3.26 4.71
C GLY A 135 0.10 2.39 3.63
N GLY A 136 0.36 2.95 2.45
CA GLY A 136 1.17 2.31 1.41
C GLY A 136 2.67 2.33 1.74
N LEU A 137 3.20 3.49 2.14
CA LEU A 137 4.62 3.68 2.47
C LEU A 137 5.08 2.78 3.63
N PHE A 138 4.19 2.55 4.60
CA PHE A 138 4.45 1.72 5.79
C PHE A 138 3.68 0.40 5.78
N HIS A 139 3.38 -0.14 4.59
CA HIS A 139 2.63 -1.38 4.39
C HIS A 139 2.97 -2.48 5.40
N PHE A 140 4.26 -2.82 5.55
CA PHE A 140 4.71 -3.87 6.47
C PHE A 140 4.39 -3.59 7.94
N ARG A 141 4.55 -2.34 8.39
CA ARG A 141 4.22 -1.97 9.77
C ARG A 141 2.71 -2.01 10.00
N VAL A 142 1.92 -1.58 9.01
CA VAL A 142 0.47 -1.65 9.09
C VAL A 142 0.02 -3.11 9.17
N GLN A 143 0.56 -3.98 8.33
CA GLN A 143 0.26 -5.41 8.33
C GLN A 143 0.67 -6.09 9.65
N GLU A 144 1.85 -5.78 10.20
CA GLU A 144 2.30 -6.34 11.47
C GLU A 144 1.40 -5.92 12.64
N GLN A 145 1.03 -4.64 12.71
CA GLN A 145 0.15 -4.13 13.76
C GLN A 145 -1.26 -4.72 13.65
N LEU A 146 -1.79 -4.84 12.42
CA LEU A 146 -3.06 -5.51 12.17
C LEU A 146 -3.02 -6.98 12.59
N GLY A 147 -1.94 -7.71 12.24
CA GLY A 147 -1.74 -9.09 12.66
C GLY A 147 -1.75 -9.23 14.19
N LYS A 148 -1.04 -8.35 14.90
CA LYS A 148 -1.03 -8.36 16.38
C LYS A 148 -2.41 -8.10 16.99
N VAL A 149 -3.18 -7.18 16.42
CA VAL A 149 -4.55 -6.89 16.88
C VAL A 149 -5.46 -8.08 16.65
N ILE A 150 -5.40 -8.67 15.45
CA ILE A 150 -6.20 -9.84 15.07
C ILE A 150 -5.86 -11.03 15.98
N ASP A 151 -4.57 -11.33 16.15
CA ASP A 151 -4.12 -12.41 17.03
C ASP A 151 -4.58 -12.22 18.48
N LYS A 152 -4.58 -10.98 18.96
CA LYS A 152 -5.07 -10.65 20.31
C LYS A 152 -6.58 -10.86 20.44
N ILE A 153 -7.35 -10.57 19.39
CA ILE A 153 -8.80 -10.83 19.36
C ILE A 153 -9.06 -12.33 19.36
N PHE A 154 -8.41 -13.09 18.47
CA PHE A 154 -8.61 -14.54 18.37
C PHE A 154 -8.12 -15.32 19.59
N LYS A 155 -7.01 -14.90 20.23
CA LYS A 155 -6.55 -15.52 21.48
C LYS A 155 -7.43 -15.18 22.70
N ASN A 156 -8.17 -14.07 22.66
CA ASN A 156 -9.09 -13.67 23.72
C ASN A 156 -10.54 -14.10 23.46
N SER A 157 -10.84 -14.77 22.33
CA SER A 157 -12.14 -15.41 22.14
C SER A 157 -12.20 -16.65 23.04
N PRO A 158 -13.04 -16.67 24.09
CA PRO A 158 -13.20 -17.86 24.90
C PRO A 158 -13.72 -18.97 23.99
N SER A 159 -13.07 -20.13 24.06
CA SER A 159 -13.56 -21.39 23.50
C SER A 159 -14.94 -21.68 24.10
N HIS A 160 -16.00 -21.25 23.42
CA HIS A 160 -17.34 -21.74 23.65
C HIS A 160 -17.54 -23.00 22.82
N GLY A 161 -17.44 -24.14 23.53
CA GLY A 161 -18.34 -25.26 23.35
C GLY A 161 -18.00 -26.25 22.24
N GLY A 162 -17.44 -27.39 22.66
CA GLY A 162 -17.50 -28.65 21.95
C GLY A 162 -17.31 -29.77 22.96
N GLY A 163 -18.28 -29.91 23.85
CA GLY A 163 -18.49 -31.14 24.63
C GLY A 163 -19.24 -32.17 23.82
#